data_AF-A0AAD4U3G5-F1
#
_entry.id   AF-A0AAD4U3G5-F1
#
_cell.length_a   1.000
_cell.length_b   1.000
_cell.length_c   1.000
_cell.angle_alpha   90.00
_cell.angle_beta   90.00
_cell.angle_gamma   90.00
#
_symmetry.space_group_name_H-M   'P 1'
#
loop_
_entity.id
_entity.type
_entity.pdbx_description
1 polymer ?
#
loop_
_entity_poly.entity_id
_entity_poly.type
_entity_poly.pdbx_seq_one_letter_code
_entity_poly.pdbx_strand_id
1 'polypeptide(L)'
;MGDSKSGLVFFVLLLIVWFSGTSSDAHSLSYNFTIDPRPRDDQPWCEVQGEVDQKVFLSYDCGRAQIKYLGPLGEEVKSMSTWETQTDTLRDTGDLLKGQMPDVTPEKHTDKGPLTLQARMTCWREGNGHTSASWEFGFSGQLCLLFDSKNGSWTMVHSKGRRMREKWENDRGVTDFFRTVSMGDCQAWLRDFMVRWEQMLKTSASPTTGPPTVQPTATASKHTTWILPSFIITVFLC
;
A
#
# COMPACT_ATOMS: atom_id res chain seq x y z
N MET A 1 13.59 1.32 49.22
CA MET A 1 12.91 0.29 48.39
C MET A 1 12.31 0.99 47.18
N GLY A 2 13.09 1.26 46.12
CA GLY A 2 12.62 2.19 45.09
C GLY A 2 13.44 2.33 43.82
N ASP A 3 14.25 1.34 43.42
CA ASP A 3 15.09 1.47 42.20
C ASP A 3 15.02 0.25 41.25
N SER A 4 14.07 -0.67 41.45
CA SER A 4 13.98 -1.86 40.59
C SER A 4 13.08 -1.66 39.36
N LYS A 5 12.10 -0.75 39.43
CA LYS A 5 11.14 -0.52 38.34
C LYS A 5 11.73 0.25 37.15
N SER A 6 12.61 1.22 37.42
CA SER A 6 13.25 2.03 36.36
C SER A 6 14.22 1.22 35.51
N GLY A 7 15.01 0.33 36.14
CA GLY A 7 15.93 -0.56 35.45
C GLY A 7 15.21 -1.57 34.54
N LEU A 8 14.11 -2.17 35.01
CA LEU A 8 13.32 -3.11 34.22
C LEU A 8 12.71 -2.47 32.97
N VAL A 9 12.19 -1.24 33.08
CA VAL A 9 11.65 -0.50 31.94
C VAL A 9 12.75 -0.14 30.95
N PHE A 10 13.93 0.26 31.44
CA PHE A 10 15.08 0.56 30.60
C PHE A 10 15.62 -0.68 29.87
N PHE A 11 15.68 -1.84 30.54
CA PHE A 11 16.05 -3.11 29.92
C PHE A 11 15.02 -3.58 28.89
N VAL A 12 13.72 -3.40 29.15
CA VAL A 12 12.66 -3.71 28.19
C VAL A 12 12.76 -2.78 26.98
N LEU A 13 13.02 -1.48 27.17
CA LEU A 13 13.26 -0.53 26.08
C LEU A 13 14.51 -0.89 25.27
N LEU A 14 15.61 -1.26 25.92
CA LEU A 14 16.84 -1.73 25.25
C LEU A 14 16.61 -3.02 24.48
N LEU A 15 15.83 -3.96 25.00
CA LEU A 15 15.44 -5.18 24.30
C LEU A 15 14.56 -4.86 23.08
N ILE A 16 13.59 -3.94 23.21
CA ILE A 16 12.79 -3.47 22.07
C ILE A 16 13.69 -2.84 21.00
N VAL A 17 14.70 -2.04 21.37
CA VAL A 17 15.65 -1.44 20.42
C VAL A 17 16.59 -2.48 19.81
N TRP A 18 17.02 -3.50 20.55
CA TRP A 18 17.85 -4.61 20.03
C TRP A 18 17.07 -5.58 19.14
N PHE A 19 15.80 -5.85 19.43
CA PHE A 19 14.90 -6.62 18.55
C PHE A 19 14.33 -5.78 17.41
N SER A 20 14.36 -4.44 17.52
CA SER A 20 14.20 -3.51 16.40
C SER A 20 15.48 -3.41 15.57
N GLY A 21 16.30 -4.46 15.58
CA GLY A 21 17.37 -4.65 14.61
C GLY A 21 16.82 -4.25 13.25
N THR A 22 17.42 -3.21 12.69
CA THR A 22 17.02 -2.60 11.44
C THR A 22 17.17 -3.63 10.33
N SER A 23 16.18 -4.50 10.16
CA SER A 23 15.97 -5.16 8.88
C SER A 23 15.42 -4.10 7.96
N SER A 24 16.33 -3.26 7.46
CA SER A 24 16.08 -2.23 6.44
C SER A 24 15.68 -2.85 5.09
N ASP A 25 15.33 -4.14 5.05
CA ASP A 25 15.28 -4.98 3.85
C ASP A 25 13.99 -5.82 3.79
N ALA A 26 13.10 -5.67 4.78
CA ALA A 26 11.80 -6.32 4.78
C ALA A 26 10.80 -5.47 3.98
N HIS A 27 10.73 -5.72 2.68
CA HIS A 27 9.80 -5.06 1.78
C HIS A 27 8.52 -5.88 1.58
N SER A 28 7.40 -5.18 1.45
CA SER A 28 6.07 -5.76 1.27
C SER A 28 5.32 -5.08 0.13
N LEU A 29 4.65 -5.90 -0.68
CA LEU A 29 3.69 -5.45 -1.69
C LEU A 29 2.30 -5.84 -1.20
N SER A 30 1.38 -4.88 -1.18
CA SER A 30 -0.01 -5.11 -0.77
C SER A 30 -1.00 -4.57 -1.80
N TYR A 31 -2.12 -5.25 -1.92
CA TYR A 31 -3.26 -4.82 -2.72
C TYR A 31 -4.52 -4.86 -1.85
N ASN A 32 -5.11 -3.68 -1.63
CA ASN A 32 -6.34 -3.53 -0.87
C ASN A 32 -7.51 -3.42 -1.84
N PHE A 33 -8.38 -4.42 -1.83
CA PHE A 33 -9.61 -4.50 -2.60
C PHE A 33 -10.78 -3.97 -1.77
N THR A 34 -11.61 -3.16 -2.41
CA THR A 34 -12.93 -2.75 -1.90
C THR A 34 -13.97 -3.18 -2.91
N ILE A 35 -14.86 -4.10 -2.51
CA ILE A 35 -15.92 -4.64 -3.36
C ILE A 35 -17.27 -4.20 -2.80
N ASP A 36 -17.96 -3.36 -3.57
CA ASP A 36 -19.33 -2.94 -3.31
C ASP A 36 -20.27 -3.70 -4.26
N PRO A 37 -21.15 -4.58 -3.75
CA PRO A 37 -22.08 -5.32 -4.60
C PRO A 37 -23.22 -4.45 -5.15
N ARG A 38 -23.45 -3.25 -4.61
CA ARG A 38 -24.49 -2.30 -5.06
C ARG A 38 -23.95 -0.86 -4.96
N PRO A 39 -22.95 -0.50 -5.80
CA PRO A 39 -22.43 0.85 -5.80
C PRO A 39 -23.48 1.85 -6.29
N ARG A 40 -23.26 3.13 -6.02
CA ARG A 40 -23.97 4.21 -6.72
C ARG A 40 -23.51 4.30 -8.18
N ASP A 41 -24.32 4.90 -9.05
CA ASP A 41 -24.05 4.98 -10.49
C ASP A 41 -22.66 5.59 -10.82
N ASP A 42 -22.20 6.54 -10.01
CA ASP A 42 -20.92 7.23 -10.16
C ASP A 42 -19.74 6.50 -9.50
N GLN A 43 -19.99 5.49 -8.68
CA GLN A 43 -18.98 4.77 -7.91
C GLN A 43 -18.59 3.43 -8.57
N PRO A 44 -17.33 3.01 -8.46
CA PRO A 44 -16.92 1.68 -8.92
C PRO A 44 -17.47 0.61 -7.97
N TRP A 45 -17.84 -0.55 -8.52
CA TRP A 45 -18.13 -1.74 -7.70
C TRP A 45 -16.84 -2.39 -7.17
N CYS A 46 -15.69 -2.08 -7.77
CA CYS A 46 -14.38 -2.65 -7.45
C CYS A 46 -13.31 -1.57 -7.48
N GLU A 47 -12.65 -1.33 -6.36
CA GLU A 47 -11.47 -0.48 -6.27
C GLU A 47 -10.31 -1.26 -5.65
N VAL A 48 -9.12 -1.11 -6.22
CA VAL A 48 -7.88 -1.70 -5.73
C VAL A 48 -6.84 -0.61 -5.48
N GLN A 49 -6.26 -0.58 -4.29
CA GLN A 49 -5.12 0.27 -3.96
C GLN A 49 -3.87 -0.58 -3.81
N GLY A 50 -2.84 -0.27 -4.60
CA GLY A 50 -1.53 -0.90 -4.52
C GLY A 50 -0.60 -0.13 -3.59
N GLU A 51 0.05 -0.84 -2.67
CA GLU A 51 0.99 -0.30 -1.69
C GLU A 51 2.33 -1.05 -1.75
N VAL A 52 3.43 -0.31 -1.72
CA VAL A 52 4.76 -0.84 -1.35
C VAL A 52 5.15 -0.21 -0.03
N ASP A 53 5.41 -1.04 0.99
CA ASP A 53 5.73 -0.59 2.35
C ASP A 53 4.78 0.49 2.87
N GLN A 54 3.48 0.24 2.71
CA GLN A 54 2.37 1.12 3.13
C GLN A 54 2.29 2.45 2.35
N LYS A 55 3.13 2.65 1.33
CA LYS A 55 3.04 3.81 0.43
C LYS A 55 2.22 3.43 -0.80
N VAL A 56 1.09 4.10 -0.97
CA VAL A 56 0.21 3.90 -2.11
C VAL A 56 0.90 4.39 -3.39
N PHE A 57 0.94 3.56 -4.42
CA PHE A 57 1.50 3.90 -5.74
C PHE A 57 0.46 3.84 -6.87
N LEU A 58 -0.74 3.32 -6.59
CA LEU A 58 -1.87 3.35 -7.53
C LEU A 58 -3.22 3.23 -6.86
N SER A 59 -4.25 3.67 -7.58
CA SER A 59 -5.65 3.26 -7.41
C SER A 59 -6.17 2.74 -8.75
N TYR A 60 -6.84 1.58 -8.73
CA TYR A 60 -7.37 0.89 -9.89
C TYR A 60 -8.86 0.61 -9.71
N ASP A 61 -9.69 1.21 -10.57
CA ASP A 61 -11.07 0.79 -10.76
C ASP A 61 -11.08 -0.47 -11.63
N CYS A 62 -11.05 -1.63 -10.96
CA CYS A 62 -11.11 -2.94 -11.61
C CYS A 62 -12.45 -3.21 -12.29
N GLY A 63 -13.50 -2.44 -11.98
CA GLY A 63 -14.79 -2.56 -12.62
C GLY A 63 -14.86 -1.89 -14.00
N ARG A 64 -14.13 -0.80 -14.19
CA ARG A 64 -14.08 -0.02 -15.45
C ARG A 64 -12.73 -0.11 -16.15
N ALA A 65 -11.81 -0.88 -15.60
CA ALA A 65 -10.42 -0.98 -16.04
C ALA A 65 -9.69 0.39 -16.11
N GLN A 66 -9.90 1.26 -15.12
CA GLN A 66 -9.27 2.59 -15.07
C GLN A 66 -8.21 2.69 -13.97
N ILE A 67 -6.98 3.05 -14.32
CA ILE A 67 -5.86 3.13 -13.39
C ILE A 67 -5.44 4.58 -13.19
N LYS A 68 -5.18 4.94 -11.94
CA LYS A 68 -4.52 6.19 -11.53
C LYS A 68 -3.20 5.82 -10.86
N TYR A 69 -2.10 6.23 -11.47
CA TYR A 69 -0.76 6.11 -10.89
C TYR A 69 -0.50 7.26 -9.92
N LEU A 70 0.18 6.97 -8.82
CA LEU A 70 0.38 7.91 -7.72
C LEU A 70 1.86 8.00 -7.36
N GLY A 71 2.37 9.23 -7.36
CA GLY A 71 3.75 9.53 -7.01
C GLY A 71 4.79 8.97 -7.99
N PRO A 72 6.09 9.12 -7.69
CA PRO A 72 7.17 8.68 -8.57
C PRO A 72 7.14 7.17 -8.84
N LEU A 73 6.77 6.37 -7.84
CA LEU A 73 6.69 4.91 -7.97
C LEU A 73 5.60 4.51 -8.98
N GLY A 74 4.42 5.14 -8.91
CA GLY A 74 3.35 4.85 -9.86
C GLY A 74 3.76 5.11 -11.31
N GLU A 75 4.47 6.21 -11.56
CA GLU A 75 4.98 6.53 -12.92
C GLU A 75 6.01 5.51 -13.42
N GLU A 76 6.84 4.98 -12.52
CA GLU A 76 7.81 3.94 -12.88
C GLU A 76 7.11 2.63 -13.27
N VAL A 77 6.08 2.24 -12.50
CA VAL A 77 5.29 1.02 -12.71
C VAL A 77 4.57 1.00 -14.04
N LYS A 78 4.12 2.16 -14.54
CA LYS A 78 3.48 2.31 -15.85
C LYS A 78 4.30 1.72 -17.00
N SER A 79 5.62 1.66 -16.86
CA SER A 79 6.54 1.16 -17.88
C SER A 79 7.05 -0.26 -17.60
N MET A 80 6.46 -0.98 -16.64
CA MET A 80 6.71 -2.41 -16.43
C MET A 80 5.97 -3.23 -17.47
N SER A 81 6.68 -4.10 -18.20
CA SER A 81 6.08 -4.98 -19.21
C SER A 81 5.09 -5.99 -18.61
N THR A 82 5.22 -6.31 -17.32
CA THR A 82 4.35 -7.24 -16.58
C THR A 82 3.06 -6.59 -16.06
N TRP A 83 2.92 -5.27 -16.22
CA TRP A 83 1.84 -4.51 -15.61
C TRP A 83 0.45 -4.86 -16.15
N GLU A 84 0.32 -5.13 -17.45
CA GLU A 84 -0.96 -5.53 -18.05
C GLU A 84 -1.49 -6.82 -17.41
N THR A 85 -0.64 -7.87 -17.35
CA THR A 85 -0.98 -9.15 -16.72
C THR A 85 -1.32 -9.00 -15.23
N GLN A 86 -0.64 -8.08 -14.55
CA GLN A 86 -0.94 -7.76 -13.15
C GLN A 86 -2.34 -7.17 -13.00
N THR A 87 -2.72 -6.21 -13.85
CA THR A 87 -4.05 -5.60 -13.79
C THR A 87 -5.18 -6.57 -14.13
N ASP A 88 -4.96 -7.50 -15.06
CA ASP A 88 -5.89 -8.58 -15.36
C ASP A 88 -6.10 -9.49 -14.15
N THR A 89 -5.01 -9.90 -13.48
CA THR A 89 -5.08 -10.73 -12.27
C THR A 89 -5.82 -10.03 -11.12
N LEU A 90 -5.62 -8.71 -10.97
CA LEU A 90 -6.36 -7.90 -9.99
C LEU A 90 -7.85 -7.81 -10.33
N ARG A 91 -8.21 -7.69 -11.61
CA ARG A 91 -9.62 -7.72 -12.05
C ARG A 91 -10.26 -9.08 -11.77
N ASP A 92 -9.59 -10.16 -12.15
CA ASP A 92 -10.09 -11.54 -11.93
C ASP A 92 -10.25 -11.83 -10.43
N THR A 93 -9.36 -11.30 -9.59
CA THR A 93 -9.49 -11.34 -8.13
C THR A 93 -10.74 -10.58 -7.66
N GLY A 94 -10.99 -9.39 -8.19
CA GLY A 94 -12.19 -8.61 -7.89
C GLY A 94 -13.48 -9.35 -8.27
N ASP A 95 -13.52 -9.97 -9.44
CA ASP A 95 -14.65 -10.77 -9.92
C ASP A 95 -14.89 -12.00 -9.04
N LEU A 96 -13.82 -12.72 -8.67
CA LEU A 96 -13.92 -13.82 -7.72
C LEU A 96 -14.50 -13.35 -6.39
N LEU A 97 -13.93 -12.28 -5.80
CA LEU A 97 -14.38 -11.75 -4.51
C LEU A 97 -15.86 -11.36 -4.56
N LYS A 98 -16.30 -10.70 -5.63
CA LYS A 98 -17.71 -10.35 -5.87
C LYS A 98 -18.61 -11.58 -5.92
N GLY A 99 -18.25 -12.60 -6.72
CA GLY A 99 -19.00 -13.85 -6.83
C GLY A 99 -18.99 -14.68 -5.53
N GLN A 100 -17.99 -14.46 -4.69
CA GLN A 100 -17.86 -15.13 -3.41
C GLN A 100 -18.63 -14.46 -2.27
N MET A 101 -19.07 -13.21 -2.43
CA MET A 101 -19.88 -12.52 -1.44
C MET A 101 -21.16 -13.33 -1.16
N PRO A 102 -21.60 -13.44 0.10
CA PRO A 102 -22.84 -14.12 0.41
C PRO A 102 -24.00 -13.42 -0.29
N ASP A 103 -24.96 -14.19 -0.81
CA ASP A 103 -26.21 -13.64 -1.34
C ASP A 103 -26.87 -12.77 -0.26
N VAL A 104 -26.71 -11.45 -0.39
CA VAL A 104 -27.46 -10.49 0.40
C VAL A 104 -28.83 -10.44 -0.24
N THR A 105 -29.68 -11.42 0.05
CA THR A 105 -31.08 -11.39 -0.39
C THR A 105 -31.69 -10.09 0.14
N PRO A 106 -32.28 -9.24 -0.73
CA PRO A 106 -32.86 -7.95 -0.32
C PRO A 106 -33.88 -8.08 0.83
N GLU A 107 -34.52 -9.24 0.93
CA GLU A 107 -35.61 -9.54 1.86
C GLU A 107 -35.16 -9.84 3.30
N LYS A 108 -33.88 -10.14 3.56
CA LYS A 108 -33.35 -10.20 4.93
C LYS A 108 -32.76 -8.84 5.28
N HIS A 109 -33.66 -7.90 5.54
CA HIS A 109 -33.36 -6.61 6.16
C HIS A 109 -32.66 -6.81 7.51
N THR A 110 -31.33 -6.83 7.50
CA THR A 110 -30.60 -6.06 8.51
C THR A 110 -30.60 -4.61 8.05
N ASP A 111 -30.97 -3.66 8.91
CA ASP A 111 -31.07 -2.20 8.67
C ASP A 111 -29.79 -1.50 8.12
N LYS A 112 -28.78 -2.26 7.67
CA LYS A 112 -27.45 -1.76 7.32
C LYS A 112 -27.08 -1.88 5.85
N GLY A 113 -28.01 -2.25 4.97
CA GLY A 113 -27.74 -2.34 3.52
C GLY A 113 -26.76 -3.47 3.15
N PRO A 114 -26.32 -3.54 1.88
CA PRO A 114 -25.28 -4.47 1.46
C PRO A 114 -23.96 -4.18 2.18
N LEU A 115 -23.27 -5.21 2.64
CA LEU A 115 -21.97 -5.06 3.29
C LEU A 115 -20.87 -4.97 2.21
N THR A 116 -20.17 -3.83 2.15
CA THR A 116 -18.94 -3.68 1.37
C THR A 116 -17.86 -4.60 1.94
N LEU A 117 -17.28 -5.45 1.08
CA LEU A 117 -16.16 -6.32 1.43
C LEU A 117 -14.86 -5.54 1.26
N GLN A 118 -14.01 -5.59 2.28
CA GLN A 118 -12.60 -5.22 2.16
C GLN A 118 -11.75 -6.48 2.19
N ALA A 119 -10.83 -6.61 1.24
CA ALA A 119 -9.83 -7.66 1.23
C ALA A 119 -8.44 -7.05 1.05
N ARG A 120 -7.43 -7.56 1.77
CA ARG A 120 -6.04 -7.14 1.60
C ARG A 120 -5.19 -8.35 1.33
N MET A 121 -4.57 -8.41 0.16
CA MET A 121 -3.48 -9.35 -0.12
C MET A 121 -2.17 -8.67 0.22
N THR A 122 -1.29 -9.35 0.95
CA THR A 122 0.07 -8.87 1.20
C THR A 122 1.06 -10.00 0.97
N CYS A 123 2.12 -9.74 0.21
CA CYS A 123 3.28 -10.62 0.09
C CYS A 123 4.56 -9.87 0.47
N TRP A 124 5.50 -10.57 1.08
CA TRP A 124 6.75 -9.98 1.58
C TRP A 124 7.89 -10.98 1.54
N ARG A 125 9.11 -10.45 1.65
CA ARG A 125 10.34 -11.23 1.86
C ARG A 125 10.70 -11.23 3.35
N GLU A 126 10.90 -12.41 3.90
CA GLU A 126 11.42 -12.62 5.25
C GLU A 126 12.94 -12.41 5.29
N GLY A 127 13.50 -12.11 6.46
CA GLY A 127 14.94 -11.89 6.63
C GLY A 127 15.83 -13.11 6.34
N ASN A 128 15.25 -14.32 6.26
CA ASN A 128 15.93 -15.55 5.84
C ASN A 128 15.93 -15.74 4.30
N GLY A 129 15.38 -14.78 3.54
CA GLY A 129 15.25 -14.84 2.09
C GLY A 129 14.02 -15.60 1.58
N HIS A 130 13.28 -16.30 2.46
CA HIS A 130 12.00 -16.90 2.10
C HIS A 130 10.92 -15.85 1.87
N THR A 131 9.91 -16.23 1.11
CA THR A 131 8.76 -15.37 0.82
C THR A 131 7.53 -15.92 1.51
N SER A 132 6.69 -15.01 1.98
CA SER A 132 5.42 -15.31 2.64
C SER A 132 4.33 -14.39 2.11
N ALA A 133 3.08 -14.82 2.26
CA ALA A 133 1.93 -14.04 1.86
C ALA A 133 0.68 -14.39 2.68
N SER A 134 -0.20 -13.42 2.83
CA SER A 134 -1.45 -13.56 3.56
C SER A 134 -2.57 -12.78 2.89
N TRP A 135 -3.79 -13.17 3.24
CA TRP A 135 -4.98 -12.36 2.97
C TRP A 135 -5.71 -12.01 4.25
N GLU A 136 -6.28 -10.82 4.26
CA GLU A 136 -7.15 -10.30 5.30
C GLU A 136 -8.50 -9.96 4.68
N PHE A 137 -9.61 -10.34 5.33
CA PHE A 137 -10.96 -10.07 4.85
C PHE A 137 -11.82 -9.47 5.95
N GLY A 138 -12.57 -8.44 5.61
CA GLY A 138 -13.40 -7.68 6.55
C GLY A 138 -14.61 -7.03 5.91
N PHE A 139 -15.51 -6.55 6.76
CA PHE A 139 -16.67 -5.78 6.35
C PHE A 139 -16.77 -4.51 7.19
N SER A 140 -17.04 -3.38 6.55
CA SER A 140 -17.19 -2.08 7.22
C SER A 140 -15.99 -1.73 8.12
N GLY A 141 -14.77 -2.06 7.69
CA GLY A 141 -13.52 -1.79 8.41
C GLY A 141 -13.21 -2.77 9.54
N GLN A 142 -14.03 -3.80 9.76
CA GLN A 142 -13.80 -4.82 10.78
C GLN A 142 -13.20 -6.08 10.16
N LEU A 143 -11.95 -6.41 10.52
CA LEU A 143 -11.29 -7.68 10.17
C LEU A 143 -12.09 -8.87 10.73
N CYS A 144 -12.33 -9.87 9.88
CA CYS A 144 -13.18 -11.01 10.21
C CYS A 144 -12.54 -12.37 9.91
N LEU A 145 -11.72 -12.46 8.87
CA LEU A 145 -11.12 -13.71 8.41
C LEU A 145 -9.70 -13.46 7.89
N LEU A 146 -8.79 -14.37 8.20
CA LEU A 146 -7.42 -14.38 7.72
C LEU A 146 -7.15 -15.66 6.95
N PHE A 147 -6.34 -15.57 5.91
CA PHE A 147 -5.81 -16.72 5.17
C PHE A 147 -4.29 -16.66 5.14
N ASP A 148 -3.65 -17.66 5.74
CA ASP A 148 -2.22 -17.90 5.59
C ASP A 148 -1.99 -18.64 4.28
N SER A 149 -1.36 -17.98 3.31
CA SER A 149 -1.20 -18.55 1.97
C SER A 149 -0.11 -19.61 1.89
N LYS A 150 0.85 -19.59 2.84
CA LYS A 150 1.94 -20.56 2.92
C LYS A 150 1.38 -21.92 3.34
N ASN A 151 0.59 -21.91 4.40
CA ASN A 151 0.01 -23.10 5.01
C ASN A 151 -1.36 -23.47 4.42
N GLY A 152 -2.02 -22.55 3.72
CA GLY A 152 -3.38 -22.74 3.20
C GLY A 152 -4.44 -22.77 4.30
N SER A 153 -4.16 -22.16 5.46
CA SER A 153 -5.02 -22.25 6.65
C SER A 153 -5.85 -20.99 6.86
N TRP A 154 -7.12 -21.19 7.19
CA TRP A 154 -8.08 -20.13 7.47
C TRP A 154 -8.23 -19.88 8.97
N THR A 155 -8.13 -18.63 9.41
CA THR A 155 -8.28 -18.23 10.82
C THR A 155 -9.42 -17.22 10.96
N MET A 156 -10.45 -17.58 11.73
CA MET A 156 -11.56 -16.68 12.03
C MET A 156 -11.16 -15.70 13.14
N VAL A 157 -11.29 -14.41 12.88
CA VAL A 157 -11.03 -13.33 13.85
C VAL A 157 -12.32 -12.81 14.48
N HIS A 158 -13.39 -12.75 13.69
CA HIS A 158 -14.70 -12.27 14.13
C HIS A 158 -15.84 -13.11 13.53
N SER A 159 -16.96 -13.20 14.26
CA SER A 159 -18.11 -14.06 13.89
C SER A 159 -18.72 -13.74 12.53
N LYS A 160 -18.61 -12.49 12.06
CA LYS A 160 -19.02 -12.06 10.71
C LYS A 160 -18.29 -12.83 9.59
N GLY A 161 -17.09 -13.36 9.85
CA GLY A 161 -16.30 -14.15 8.90
C GLY A 161 -16.71 -15.62 8.82
N ARG A 162 -17.60 -16.10 9.70
CA ARG A 162 -17.97 -17.53 9.79
C ARG A 162 -18.47 -18.10 8.47
N ARG A 163 -19.48 -17.45 7.86
CA ARG A 163 -20.11 -17.94 6.62
C ARG A 163 -19.12 -17.95 5.45
N MET A 164 -18.24 -16.95 5.39
CA MET A 164 -17.19 -16.85 4.37
C MET A 164 -16.18 -17.99 4.53
N ARG A 165 -15.70 -18.22 5.76
CA ARG A 165 -14.81 -19.33 6.08
C ARG A 165 -15.42 -20.68 5.71
N GLU A 166 -16.64 -20.96 6.15
CA GLU A 166 -17.32 -22.24 5.87
C GLU A 166 -17.46 -22.51 4.36
N LYS A 167 -17.70 -21.46 3.57
CA LYS A 167 -17.78 -21.53 2.10
C LYS A 167 -16.41 -21.77 1.47
N TRP A 168 -15.38 -21.01 1.87
CA TRP A 168 -14.09 -20.98 1.19
C TRP A 168 -13.13 -22.08 1.64
N GLU A 169 -13.16 -22.47 2.91
CA GLU A 169 -12.29 -23.54 3.47
C GLU A 169 -12.61 -24.91 2.85
N ASN A 170 -13.85 -25.12 2.41
CA ASN A 170 -14.28 -26.35 1.73
C ASN A 170 -14.18 -26.25 0.19
N ASP A 171 -13.94 -25.06 -0.36
CA ASP A 171 -13.80 -24.83 -1.80
C ASP A 171 -12.31 -24.79 -2.17
N ARG A 172 -11.83 -25.90 -2.73
CA ARG A 172 -10.43 -26.01 -3.19
C ARG A 172 -10.10 -24.99 -4.27
N GLY A 173 -11.02 -24.69 -5.18
CA GLY A 173 -10.77 -23.73 -6.26
C GLY A 173 -10.52 -22.32 -5.73
N VAL A 174 -11.30 -21.88 -4.74
CA VAL A 174 -11.11 -20.58 -4.08
C VAL A 174 -9.80 -20.53 -3.29
N THR A 175 -9.51 -21.58 -2.51
CA THR A 175 -8.27 -21.66 -1.73
C THR A 175 -7.03 -21.68 -2.63
N ASP A 176 -7.05 -22.47 -3.71
CA ASP A 176 -5.96 -22.55 -4.67
C ASP A 176 -5.77 -21.24 -5.45
N PHE A 177 -6.86 -20.54 -5.78
CA PHE A 177 -6.79 -19.21 -6.39
C PHE A 177 -6.06 -18.22 -5.48
N PHE A 178 -6.52 -18.06 -4.23
CA PHE A 178 -5.89 -17.10 -3.30
C PHE A 178 -4.43 -17.42 -3.06
N ARG A 179 -4.09 -18.72 -2.98
CA ARG A 179 -2.71 -19.17 -2.85
C ARG A 179 -1.87 -18.85 -4.08
N THR A 180 -2.40 -19.09 -5.28
CA THR A 180 -1.70 -18.85 -6.54
C THR A 180 -1.40 -17.37 -6.72
N VAL A 181 -2.40 -16.50 -6.52
CA VAL A 181 -2.23 -15.06 -6.67
C VAL A 181 -1.25 -14.49 -5.64
N SER A 182 -1.30 -14.95 -4.37
CA SER A 182 -0.46 -14.36 -3.31
C SER A 182 0.94 -14.97 -3.21
N MET A 183 1.10 -16.28 -3.40
CA MET A 183 2.40 -16.95 -3.33
C MET A 183 3.11 -17.03 -4.68
N GLY A 184 2.38 -16.96 -5.79
CA GLY A 184 2.93 -16.94 -7.15
C GLY A 184 3.08 -15.52 -7.66
N ASP A 185 1.95 -14.94 -8.10
CA ASP A 185 1.94 -13.69 -8.86
C ASP A 185 2.45 -12.50 -8.04
N CYS A 186 1.92 -12.29 -6.84
CA CYS A 186 2.35 -11.20 -5.96
C CYS A 186 3.85 -11.26 -5.66
N GLN A 187 4.39 -12.45 -5.43
CA GLN A 187 5.83 -12.61 -5.15
C GLN A 187 6.69 -12.31 -6.38
N ALA A 188 6.22 -12.67 -7.58
CA ALA A 188 6.88 -12.30 -8.83
C ALA A 188 6.89 -10.79 -8.99
N TRP A 189 5.73 -10.14 -8.80
CA TRP A 189 5.63 -8.69 -8.85
C TRP A 189 6.52 -8.02 -7.83
N LEU A 190 6.49 -8.43 -6.55
CA LEU A 190 7.35 -7.86 -5.51
C LEU A 190 8.83 -7.88 -5.91
N ARG A 191 9.33 -8.96 -6.53
CA ARG A 191 10.72 -9.00 -7.02
C ARG A 191 10.99 -7.96 -8.09
N ASP A 192 10.10 -7.85 -9.08
CA ASP A 192 10.25 -6.89 -10.18
C ASP A 192 10.19 -5.43 -9.65
N PHE A 193 9.24 -5.15 -8.75
CA PHE A 193 9.10 -3.87 -8.07
C PHE A 193 10.37 -3.49 -7.30
N MET A 194 10.96 -4.44 -6.56
CA MET A 194 12.15 -4.19 -5.77
C MET A 194 13.37 -3.84 -6.62
N VAL A 195 13.59 -4.55 -7.73
CA VAL A 195 14.69 -4.23 -8.66
C VAL A 195 14.56 -2.79 -9.18
N ARG A 196 13.35 -2.39 -9.52
CA ARG A 196 13.05 -1.07 -10.08
C ARG A 196 13.17 0.04 -9.03
N TRP A 197 12.66 -0.21 -7.83
CA TRP A 197 12.76 0.69 -6.68
C TRP A 197 14.21 0.98 -6.30
N GLU A 198 15.04 -0.05 -6.20
CA GLU A 198 16.47 0.13 -5.91
C GLU A 198 17.18 0.97 -6.98
N GLN A 199 16.84 0.80 -8.25
CA GLN A 199 17.40 1.62 -9.34
C GLN A 199 16.98 3.08 -9.17
N MET A 200 15.71 3.36 -8.91
CA MET A 200 15.22 4.72 -8.65
C MET A 200 15.95 5.38 -7.47
N LEU A 201 16.14 4.65 -6.36
CA LEU A 201 16.85 5.15 -5.19
C LEU A 201 18.32 5.47 -5.50
N LYS A 202 19.01 4.61 -6.26
CA LYS A 202 20.40 4.83 -6.69
C LYS A 202 20.51 6.06 -7.59
N THR A 203 19.57 6.27 -8.52
CA THR A 203 19.54 7.44 -9.39
C THR A 203 19.22 8.73 -8.62
N SER A 204 18.30 8.69 -7.65
CA SER A 204 17.96 9.85 -6.82
C SER A 204 19.08 10.25 -5.85
N ALA A 205 19.90 9.30 -5.41
CA ALA A 205 21.02 9.55 -4.50
C ALA A 205 22.28 10.07 -5.20
N SER A 206 22.38 9.93 -6.53
CA SER A 206 23.48 10.48 -7.32
C SER A 206 23.19 11.94 -7.67
N PRO A 207 23.91 12.93 -7.12
CA PRO A 207 23.78 14.30 -7.59
C PRO A 207 24.30 14.36 -9.02
N THR A 208 23.52 14.92 -9.94
CA THR A 208 24.03 15.41 -11.22
C THR A 208 25.11 16.45 -10.92
N THR A 209 26.35 16.00 -10.83
CA THR A 209 27.53 16.86 -10.75
C THR A 209 27.82 17.31 -12.17
N GLY A 210 26.97 18.20 -12.71
CA GLY A 210 27.38 19.01 -13.84
C GLY A 210 28.44 20.00 -13.34
N PRO A 211 29.61 20.11 -13.97
CA PRO A 211 30.58 21.12 -13.56
C PRO A 211 29.93 22.51 -13.64
N PRO A 212 30.15 23.39 -12.65
CA PRO A 212 29.73 24.78 -12.80
C PRO A 212 30.51 25.34 -13.99
N THR A 213 29.81 25.68 -15.07
CA THR A 213 30.38 26.48 -16.15
C THR A 213 30.70 27.85 -15.56
N VAL A 214 31.93 28.01 -15.09
CA VAL A 214 32.50 29.30 -14.75
C VAL A 214 32.65 30.06 -16.07
N GLN A 215 31.74 31.00 -16.34
CA GLN A 215 32.02 32.06 -17.30
C GLN A 215 32.80 33.16 -16.59
N PRO A 216 34.05 33.46 -16.99
CA PRO A 216 34.73 34.65 -16.54
C PRO A 216 34.42 35.78 -17.52
N THR A 217 33.76 36.84 -17.09
CA THR A 217 34.02 38.18 -17.64
C THR A 217 33.68 39.23 -16.59
N ALA A 218 34.73 39.86 -16.07
CA ALA A 218 34.62 41.09 -15.31
C ALA A 218 34.30 42.25 -16.26
N THR A 219 33.39 43.13 -15.85
CA THR A 219 33.54 44.56 -16.16
C THR A 219 32.99 45.34 -14.98
N ALA A 220 33.89 46.06 -14.31
CA ALA A 220 33.55 47.01 -13.28
C ALA A 220 32.74 48.16 -13.91
N SER A 221 31.49 48.34 -13.47
CA SER A 221 30.70 49.52 -13.75
C SER A 221 30.38 50.20 -12.43
N LYS A 222 31.04 51.33 -12.17
CA LYS A 222 30.73 52.23 -11.07
C LYS A 222 29.47 53.01 -11.45
N HIS A 223 28.34 52.70 -10.83
CA HIS A 223 27.20 53.62 -10.80
C HIS A 223 27.00 54.12 -9.38
N THR A 224 27.46 55.35 -9.15
CA THR A 224 27.09 56.19 -8.02
C THR A 224 25.63 56.58 -8.21
N THR A 225 24.72 56.05 -7.38
CA THR A 225 23.32 56.50 -7.36
C THR A 225 23.03 57.16 -6.03
N TRP A 226 22.63 58.43 -6.15
CA TRP A 226 22.39 59.39 -5.09
C TRP A 226 21.19 59.00 -4.22
N ILE A 227 21.36 59.13 -2.91
CA ILE A 227 20.36 58.86 -1.88
C ILE A 227 19.22 59.90 -1.94
N LEU A 228 17.97 59.45 -1.84
CA LEU A 228 16.89 60.23 -1.21
C LEU A 228 16.11 59.30 -0.26
N PRO A 229 15.96 59.65 1.03
CA PRO A 229 15.15 58.86 1.96
C PRO A 229 13.69 59.32 1.91
N SER A 230 12.79 58.46 1.43
CA SER A 230 11.35 58.67 1.57
C SER A 230 10.86 58.03 2.87
N PHE A 231 10.52 58.90 3.82
CA PHE A 231 9.80 58.57 5.04
C PHE A 231 8.41 57.99 4.70
N ILE A 232 8.06 56.84 5.27
CA ILE A 232 6.66 56.43 5.40
C ILE A 232 6.41 56.11 6.87
N ILE A 233 5.43 56.85 7.40
CA ILE A 233 4.93 56.84 8.78
C ILE A 233 4.06 55.59 8.96
N THR A 234 4.37 54.78 9.96
CA THR A 234 3.53 53.66 10.39
C THR A 234 2.63 54.14 11.53
N VAL A 235 1.32 54.21 11.28
CA VAL A 235 0.29 54.28 12.32
C VAL A 235 -0.42 52.94 12.34
N PHE A 236 -0.34 52.23 13.46
CA PHE A 236 -1.33 51.20 13.82
C PHE A 236 -1.83 51.50 15.23
N LEU A 237 -3.10 51.87 15.28
CA LEU A 237 -3.99 51.80 16.44
C LEU A 237 -5.00 50.68 16.14
N CYS A 238 -5.42 50.02 17.23
CA CYS A 238 -6.25 48.82 17.36
C CYS A 238 -5.48 47.49 17.39
#